data_AF-A0AAW2GZY2-F1
#
_entry.id   AF-A0AAW2GZY2-F1
#
_cell.length_a   1.000
_cell.length_b   1.000
_cell.length_c   1.000
_cell.angle_alpha   90.00
_cell.angle_beta   90.00
_cell.angle_gamma   90.00
#
_symmetry.space_group_name_H-M   'P 1'
#
loop_
_entity.id
_entity.type
_entity.pdbx_description
1 polymer ?
#
loop_
_entity_poly.entity_id
_entity_poly.type
_entity_poly.pdbx_seq_one_letter_code
_entity_poly.pdbx_strand_id
1 'polypeptide(L)'
;MAMCIMFICGQLTHLFFLSLMAQYLLDQSSSVHESTYSCFWYNMPIQIQKDIVLILMRSRKPCKIMAGKLFVMSLENFCTIVQTAMSYFTVLASFR
;
A
#
# COMPACT_ATOMS: atom_id res chain seq x y z
N MET A 1 -10.23 -29.24 12.60
CA MET A 1 -10.45 -27.86 13.09
C MET A 1 -9.13 -27.15 13.42
N ALA A 2 -8.30 -27.67 14.32
CA ALA A 2 -7.01 -27.04 14.68
C ALA A 2 -6.06 -26.80 13.49
N MET A 3 -5.87 -27.77 12.59
CA MET A 3 -5.01 -27.63 11.40
C MET A 3 -5.48 -26.51 10.46
N CYS A 4 -6.80 -26.37 10.26
CA CYS A 4 -7.37 -25.30 9.43
C CYS A 4 -7.15 -23.92 10.04
N ILE A 5 -7.30 -23.80 11.36
CA ILE A 5 -7.06 -22.55 12.10
C ILE A 5 -5.59 -22.13 11.95
N MET A 6 -4.65 -23.06 12.15
CA MET A 6 -3.22 -22.77 11.99
C MET A 6 -2.88 -22.31 10.57
N PHE A 7 -3.46 -22.94 9.55
CA PHE A 7 -3.26 -22.54 8.16
C PHE A 7 -3.79 -21.13 7.88
N ILE A 8 -5.01 -20.82 8.31
CA ILE A 8 -5.64 -19.50 8.12
C ILE A 8 -4.80 -18.42 8.83
N CYS A 9 -4.39 -18.66 10.08
CA CYS A 9 -3.54 -17.75 10.82
C CYS A 9 -2.20 -17.50 10.11
N GLY A 10 -1.55 -18.54 9.57
CA GLY A 10 -0.31 -18.41 8.82
C GLY A 10 -0.46 -17.60 7.52
N GLN A 11 -1.56 -17.77 6.79
CA GLN A 11 -1.82 -16.98 5.59
C GLN A 11 -2.13 -15.51 5.93
N LEU A 12 -2.87 -15.27 7.01
CA LEU A 12 -3.17 -13.93 7.48
C LEU A 12 -1.92 -13.17 7.90
N THR A 13 -1.00 -13.81 8.64
CA THR A 13 0.26 -13.18 9.04
C THR A 13 1.14 -12.88 7.83
N HIS A 14 1.27 -13.82 6.89
CA HIS A 14 2.02 -13.60 5.66
C HIS A 14 1.47 -12.42 4.85
N LEU A 15 0.15 -12.36 4.66
CA LEU A 15 -0.50 -11.25 3.96
C LEU A 15 -0.34 -9.92 4.70
N PHE A 16 -0.40 -9.93 6.03
CA PHE A 16 -0.18 -8.76 6.87
C PHE A 16 1.21 -8.17 6.66
N PHE A 17 2.28 -8.98 6.74
CA PHE A 17 3.65 -8.51 6.50
C PHE A 17 3.82 -7.93 5.09
N LEU A 18 3.26 -8.61 4.10
CA LEU A 18 3.29 -8.15 2.70
C LEU A 18 2.61 -6.78 2.54
N SER A 19 1.45 -6.59 3.17
CA SER A 19 0.72 -5.31 3.17
C SER A 19 1.47 -4.19 3.91
N LEU A 20 2.17 -4.53 4.99
CA LEU A 20 2.96 -3.58 5.78
C LEU A 20 4.18 -3.08 4.99
N MET A 21 4.89 -3.97 4.32
CA MET A 21 6.01 -3.60 3.45
C MET A 21 5.55 -2.74 2.27
N ALA A 22 4.41 -3.08 1.66
CA ALA A 22 3.82 -2.29 0.59
C ALA A 22 3.43 -0.88 1.04
N GLN A 23 2.85 -0.75 2.24
CA GLN A 23 2.52 0.54 2.84
C GLN A 23 3.78 1.39 3.09
N TYR A 24 4.83 0.80 3.68
CA TYR A 24 6.08 1.50 3.90
C TYR A 24 6.68 2.04 2.60
N LEU A 25 6.64 1.24 1.53
CA LEU A 25 7.14 1.64 0.21
C LEU A 25 6.31 2.78 -0.40
N LEU A 26 4.99 2.78 -0.17
CA LEU A 26 4.10 3.87 -0.57
C LEU A 26 4.43 5.18 0.15
N ASP A 27 4.60 5.11 1.48
CA ASP A 27 4.90 6.28 2.31
C ASP A 27 6.26 6.87 1.94
N GLN A 28 7.29 6.03 1.73
CA GLN A 28 8.60 6.49 1.27
C GLN A 28 8.53 7.11 -0.13
N SER A 29 7.78 6.50 -1.05
CA SER A 29 7.57 7.06 -2.39
C SER A 29 6.90 8.44 -2.34
N SER A 30 5.96 8.65 -1.42
CA SER A 30 5.30 9.95 -1.21
C SER A 30 6.25 10.98 -0.58
N SER A 31 7.06 10.56 0.40
CA SER A 31 8.07 11.42 1.04
C SER A 31 9.11 11.95 0.03
N VAL A 32 9.52 11.14 -0.94
CA VAL A 32 10.40 11.59 -2.04
C VAL A 32 9.75 12.70 -2.86
N HIS A 33 8.45 12.61 -3.13
CA HIS A 33 7.72 13.66 -3.84
C HIS A 33 7.70 14.97 -3.03
N GLU A 34 7.38 14.88 -1.75
CA GLU A 34 7.29 16.04 -0.84
C GLU A 34 8.64 16.72 -0.60
N SER A 35 9.70 15.95 -0.39
CA SER A 35 11.07 16.47 -0.25
C SER A 35 11.59 17.12 -1.53
N THR A 36 11.28 16.54 -2.69
CA THR A 36 11.62 17.14 -3.99
C THR A 36 10.85 18.45 -4.21
N TYR A 37 9.58 18.50 -3.82
CA TYR A 37 8.74 19.69 -3.95
C TYR A 37 9.17 20.84 -3.02
N SER A 38 9.54 20.51 -1.78
CA SER A 38 9.99 21.48 -0.77
C SER A 38 11.42 22.00 -0.98
N CYS A 39 12.18 21.36 -1.88
CA CYS A 39 13.49 21.86 -2.29
C CYS A 39 13.35 23.23 -2.99
N PHE A 40 14.34 24.11 -2.85
CA PHE A 40 14.41 25.40 -3.56
C PHE A 40 14.75 25.23 -5.06
N TRP A 41 14.01 24.36 -5.76
CA TRP A 41 14.22 23.98 -7.16
C TRP A 41 14.17 25.14 -8.13
N TYR A 42 13.45 26.21 -7.77
CA TYR A 42 13.38 27.46 -8.53
C TYR A 42 14.68 28.28 -8.50
N ASN A 43 15.56 28.03 -7.54
CA ASN A 43 16.82 28.76 -7.36
C ASN A 43 18.03 27.97 -7.91
N MET A 44 17.80 26.86 -8.61
CA MET A 44 18.82 25.99 -9.19
C MET A 44 19.06 26.31 -10.68
N PRO A 45 20.22 25.91 -11.25
CA PRO A 45 20.47 26.06 -12.68
C PRO A 45 19.44 25.32 -13.54
N ILE A 46 19.18 25.86 -14.74
CA ILE A 46 18.07 25.47 -15.62
C ILE A 46 18.06 23.98 -16.00
N GLN A 47 19.23 23.34 -16.03
CA GLN A 47 19.37 21.90 -16.32
C GLN A 47 18.80 21.06 -15.18
N ILE A 48 19.18 21.37 -13.93
CA ILE A 48 18.70 20.66 -12.74
C ILE A 48 17.20 20.91 -12.54
N GLN A 49 16.72 22.12 -12.86
CA GLN A 49 15.31 22.45 -12.78
C GLN A 49 14.43 21.53 -13.67
N LYS A 50 14.88 21.25 -14.90
CA LYS A 50 14.18 20.34 -15.81
C LYS A 50 14.16 18.91 -15.28
N ASP A 51 15.27 18.45 -14.70
CA ASP A 51 15.37 17.13 -14.11
C ASP A 51 14.45 16.97 -12.89
N ILE A 52 14.39 17.99 -12.02
CA ILE A 52 13.49 18.01 -10.87
C ILE A 52 12.02 17.97 -11.31
N VAL A 53 11.64 18.72 -12.34
CA VAL A 53 10.28 18.68 -12.88
C VAL A 53 9.93 17.29 -13.41
N LEU A 54 10.86 16.60 -14.08
CA LEU A 54 10.68 15.21 -14.52
C LEU A 54 10.49 14.27 -13.32
N ILE A 55 11.32 14.40 -12.28
CA ILE A 55 11.22 13.60 -11.05
C ILE A 55 9.87 13.86 -10.37
N LEU A 56 9.44 15.11 -10.26
CA LEU A 56 8.17 15.51 -9.66
C LEU A 56 6.98 14.91 -10.44
N MET A 57 7.02 14.99 -11.77
CA MET A 57 5.98 14.42 -12.64
C MET A 57 5.89 12.89 -12.51
N ARG A 58 7.03 12.21 -12.30
CA ARG A 58 7.08 10.75 -12.10
C ARG A 58 6.63 10.35 -10.69
N SER A 59 7.05 11.07 -9.66
CA SER A 59 6.76 10.78 -8.25
C SER A 59 5.32 11.09 -7.83
N ARG A 60 4.59 11.91 -8.61
CA ARG A 60 3.13 12.11 -8.44
C ARG A 60 2.33 10.81 -8.49
N LYS A 61 2.84 9.77 -9.14
CA LYS A 61 2.24 8.43 -9.10
C LYS A 61 3.03 7.61 -8.09
N PRO A 62 2.55 7.46 -6.83
CA PRO A 62 3.25 6.68 -5.84
C PRO A 62 3.39 5.23 -6.32
N CYS A 63 4.50 4.59 -5.98
CA CYS A 63 4.75 3.18 -6.31
C CYS A 63 3.76 2.28 -5.56
N LYS A 64 2.61 2.00 -6.19
CA LYS A 64 1.60 1.08 -5.68
C LYS A 64 1.93 -0.34 -6.10
N ILE A 65 2.16 -1.20 -5.12
CA ILE A 65 2.16 -2.64 -5.35
C ILE A 65 0.70 -3.06 -5.50
N MET A 66 0.32 -3.55 -6.68
CA MET A 66 -1.04 -4.00 -6.96
C MET A 66 -1.08 -5.52 -7.00
N ALA A 67 -1.92 -6.13 -6.16
CA ALA A 67 -2.26 -7.54 -6.25
C ALA A 67 -3.21 -7.76 -7.44
N GLY A 68 -2.72 -8.44 -8.48
CA GLY A 68 -3.49 -8.79 -9.67
C GLY A 68 -4.06 -7.60 -10.47
N LYS A 69 -3.52 -6.38 -10.31
CA LYS A 69 -4.08 -5.10 -10.82
C LYS A 69 -5.47 -4.71 -10.29
N LEU A 70 -6.03 -5.47 -9.34
CA LEU A 70 -7.37 -5.24 -8.82
C LEU A 70 -7.33 -4.60 -7.43
N PHE A 71 -6.35 -4.97 -6.61
CA PHE A 71 -6.23 -4.45 -5.23
C PHE A 71 -4.89 -3.77 -5.02
N VAL A 72 -4.92 -2.54 -4.52
CA VAL A 72 -3.71 -1.88 -4.02
C VAL A 72 -3.35 -2.55 -2.71
N MET A 73 -2.13 -3.02 -2.59
CA MET A 73 -1.68 -3.68 -1.37
C MET A 73 -1.37 -2.59 -0.33
N SER A 74 -2.32 -2.37 0.56
CA SER A 74 -2.23 -1.43 1.68
C SER A 74 -2.80 -2.09 2.93
N LEU A 75 -2.39 -1.59 4.10
CA LEU A 75 -2.90 -2.07 5.38
C LEU A 75 -4.42 -1.82 5.51
N GLU A 76 -4.88 -0.70 4.93
CA GLU A 76 -6.30 -0.36 4.85
C GLU A 76 -7.10 -1.44 4.12
N ASN A 77 -6.67 -1.83 2.91
CA ASN A 77 -7.34 -2.87 2.14
C ASN A 77 -7.27 -4.24 2.83
N PHE A 78 -6.16 -4.56 3.52
CA PHE A 78 -6.08 -5.76 4.34
C PHE A 78 -7.16 -5.78 5.43
N CYS A 79 -7.33 -4.67 6.16
CA CYS A 79 -8.36 -4.53 7.18
C CYS A 79 -9.76 -4.71 6.60
N THR A 80 -10.06 -4.08 5.46
CA THR A 80 -11.35 -4.22 4.77
C THR A 80 -11.63 -5.68 4.36
N ILE A 81 -10.61 -6.41 3.89
CA ILE A 81 -10.75 -7.83 3.53
C ILE A 81 -11.07 -8.67 4.78
N VAL A 82 -10.38 -8.44 5.90
CA VAL A 82 -10.65 -9.17 7.15
C VAL A 82 -12.04 -8.84 7.69
N GLN A 83 -12.46 -7.57 7.66
CA GLN A 83 -13.80 -7.15 8.10
C GLN A 83 -14.91 -7.77 7.24
N THR A 84 -14.74 -7.79 5.92
CA THR A 84 -15.72 -8.42 5.02
C THR A 84 -15.78 -9.92 5.25
N ALA A 85 -14.65 -10.60 5.42
CA ALA A 85 -14.61 -12.03 5.77
C ALA A 85 -15.36 -12.33 7.08
N MET A 86 -15.15 -11.53 8.13
CA MET A 86 -15.88 -11.66 9.40
C MET A 86 -17.38 -11.36 9.26
N SER A 87 -17.74 -10.42 8.40
CA SER A 87 -19.14 -10.10 8.10
C SER A 87 -19.83 -11.29 7.41
N TYR A 88 -19.20 -11.87 6.39
CA TYR A 88 -19.70 -13.10 5.75
C TYR A 88 -19.80 -14.25 6.74
N PHE A 89 -18.81 -14.42 7.62
CA PHE A 89 -18.84 -15.44 8.66
C PHE A 89 -20.04 -15.25 9.60
N THR A 90 -20.28 -14.01 10.06
CA THR A 90 -21.42 -13.68 10.92
C THR A 90 -22.76 -13.98 10.25
N VAL A 91 -22.91 -13.61 8.97
CA VAL A 91 -24.11 -13.91 8.18
C VAL A 91 -24.35 -15.41 8.10
N LEU A 92 -23.32 -16.20 7.76
CA LEU A 92 -23.43 -17.66 7.71
C LEU A 92 -23.75 -18.27 9.07
N ALA A 93 -23.17 -17.74 10.14
CA ALA A 93 -23.46 -18.18 11.51
C ALA A 93 -24.90 -17.89 11.93
N SER A 94 -25.51 -16.80 11.42
CA SER A 94 -26.90 -16.43 11.71
C SER A 94 -27.95 -17.33 11.03
N PHE A 95 -27.56 -18.03 9.96
CA PHE A 95 -28.42 -19.01 9.28
C PHE A 95 -28.36 -20.41 9.91
N ARG A 96 -27.52 -20.61 10.93
CA ARG A 96 -27.42 -21.85 11.71
C ARG A 96 -28.17 -21.70 13.04
#